data_AF-A0A4Y2SHJ9-F1
#
_entry.id   AF-A0A4Y2SHJ9-F1
#
_cell.length_a   1.000
_cell.length_b   1.000
_cell.length_c   1.000
_cell.angle_alpha   90.00
_cell.angle_beta   90.00
_cell.angle_gamma   90.00
#
_symmetry.space_group_name_H-M   'P 1'
#
loop_
_entity.id
_entity.type
_entity.pdbx_description
1 polymer ?
#
loop_
_entity_poly.entity_id
_entity_poly.type
_entity_poly.pdbx_seq_one_letter_code
_entity_poly.pdbx_strand_id
1 'polypeptide(L)'
;MRCGSRVPWKHEDAAFFKDTRRLPSAIFIRSSSFLPQLRSEKRGEFLFTGKIGETERDDFLACLYALTKEERKRILERYAASSLFSYLEMPFQSLFIKTAEKLWQYIDYDSFHFLLIEILSLNIIGKSLMHTKF
;
A
#
# COMPACT_ATOMS: atom_id res chain seq x y z
N MET A 1 -18.28 14.37 40.30
CA MET A 1 -18.98 13.91 39.08
C MET A 1 -18.36 14.55 37.84
N ARG A 2 -17.63 13.75 37.05
CA ARG A 2 -17.48 13.84 35.59
C ARG A 2 -17.18 12.40 35.15
N CYS A 3 -18.20 11.67 34.72
CA CYS A 3 -18.02 10.35 34.13
C CYS A 3 -17.23 10.54 32.83
N GLY A 4 -15.96 10.15 32.83
CA GLY A 4 -15.23 9.90 31.60
C GLY A 4 -15.93 8.75 30.89
N SER A 5 -16.63 9.04 29.79
CA SER A 5 -17.25 8.04 28.95
C SER A 5 -16.17 7.08 28.47
N ARG A 6 -16.15 5.88 29.05
CA ARG A 6 -15.41 4.73 28.51
C ARG A 6 -16.12 4.32 27.22
N VAL A 7 -15.73 5.03 26.18
CA VAL A 7 -15.78 4.67 24.79
C VAL A 7 -15.59 3.14 24.59
N PRO A 8 -16.64 2.39 24.19
CA PRO A 8 -16.62 0.91 24.16
C PRO A 8 -15.91 0.28 22.95
N TRP A 9 -15.60 1.04 21.89
CA TRP A 9 -15.19 0.47 20.61
C TRP A 9 -13.79 -0.18 20.58
N LYS A 10 -12.96 0.02 21.62
CA LYS A 10 -11.58 -0.52 21.65
C LYS A 10 -11.48 -2.04 21.65
N HIS A 11 -12.57 -2.76 21.91
CA HIS A 11 -12.59 -4.23 21.87
C HIS A 11 -13.15 -4.81 20.56
N GLU A 12 -13.81 -4.01 19.73
CA GLU A 12 -14.47 -4.48 18.50
C GLU A 12 -13.53 -4.41 17.28
N ASP A 13 -12.51 -3.55 17.34
CA ASP A 13 -11.51 -3.37 16.29
C ASP A 13 -10.86 -4.70 15.86
N ALA A 14 -10.45 -5.53 16.82
CA ALA A 14 -9.76 -6.79 16.51
C ALA A 14 -10.65 -7.82 15.78
N ALA A 15 -11.97 -7.77 15.98
CA ALA A 15 -12.92 -8.63 15.28
C ALA A 15 -13.24 -8.08 13.88
N PHE A 16 -13.39 -6.76 13.76
CA PHE A 16 -13.57 -6.07 12.47
C PHE A 16 -12.41 -6.36 11.51
N PHE A 17 -11.17 -6.32 11.99
CA PHE A 17 -9.99 -6.65 11.19
C PHE A 17 -9.84 -8.13 10.83
N LYS A 18 -10.57 -9.05 11.46
CA LYS A 18 -10.51 -10.50 11.13
C LYS A 18 -11.41 -10.87 9.95
N ASP A 19 -12.45 -10.08 9.66
CA ASP A 19 -13.52 -10.44 8.71
C ASP A 19 -13.63 -9.48 7.50
N THR A 20 -12.54 -8.79 7.16
CA THR A 20 -12.50 -7.93 5.95
C THR A 20 -12.54 -8.71 4.64
N ARG A 21 -12.45 -10.05 4.67
CA ARG A 21 -12.59 -10.92 3.49
C ARG A 21 -14.02 -11.03 2.97
N ARG A 22 -15.02 -10.53 3.72
CA ARG A 22 -16.45 -10.68 3.40
C ARG A 22 -17.20 -9.38 3.18
N LEU A 23 -16.56 -8.21 3.33
CA LEU A 23 -17.25 -6.96 3.03
C LEU A 23 -17.36 -6.75 1.50
N PRO A 24 -18.50 -6.23 1.01
CA PRO A 24 -18.63 -5.78 -0.37
C PRO A 24 -17.49 -4.81 -0.70
N SER A 25 -16.94 -4.90 -1.92
CA SER A 25 -15.79 -4.11 -2.37
C SER A 25 -15.95 -2.58 -2.22
N ALA A 26 -17.17 -2.09 -1.96
CA ALA A 26 -17.50 -0.69 -1.76
C ALA A 26 -17.16 -0.13 -0.36
N ILE A 27 -16.79 -0.95 0.62
CA ILE A 27 -16.43 -0.48 1.98
C ILE A 27 -15.04 -1.00 2.39
N PHE A 28 -14.04 -0.79 1.55
CA PHE A 28 -12.66 -0.85 2.04
C PHE A 28 -12.36 0.44 2.78
N ILE A 29 -12.35 0.38 4.11
CA ILE A 29 -11.79 1.46 4.92
C ILE A 29 -10.31 1.57 4.54
N ARG A 30 -9.94 2.69 3.93
CA ARG A 30 -8.56 3.00 3.53
C ARG A 30 -7.62 2.80 4.71
N SER A 31 -6.59 2.00 4.53
CA SER A 31 -5.63 1.63 5.55
C SER A 31 -4.95 2.87 6.14
N SER A 32 -4.70 3.88 5.30
CA SER A 32 -4.13 5.16 5.71
C SER A 32 -4.97 5.90 6.76
N SER A 33 -6.27 5.64 6.87
CA SER A 33 -7.15 6.30 7.84
C SER A 33 -6.96 5.84 9.29
N PHE A 34 -6.61 4.57 9.50
CA PHE A 34 -6.49 3.98 10.85
C PHE A 34 -5.07 3.53 11.19
N LEU A 35 -4.21 3.28 10.20
CA LEU A 35 -2.84 2.82 10.40
C LEU A 35 -2.01 3.74 11.33
N PRO A 36 -2.11 5.08 11.27
CA PRO A 36 -1.42 5.97 12.20
C PRO A 36 -1.86 5.78 13.67
N GLN A 37 -3.09 5.31 13.88
CA GLN A 37 -3.70 5.16 15.21
C GLN A 37 -3.32 3.83 15.89
N LEU A 38 -2.78 2.88 15.12
CA LEU A 38 -2.33 1.59 15.64
C LEU A 38 -1.02 1.73 16.43
N ARG A 39 -0.89 0.95 17.50
CA ARG A 39 0.39 0.77 18.22
C ARG A 39 1.42 0.10 17.30
N SER A 40 2.71 0.35 17.52
CA SER A 40 3.79 -0.16 16.65
C SER A 40 3.76 -1.69 16.47
N GLU A 41 3.46 -2.45 17.52
CA GLU A 41 3.28 -3.91 17.46
C GLU A 41 2.17 -4.32 16.48
N LYS A 42 1.02 -3.65 16.55
CA LYS A 42 -0.15 -3.90 15.70
C LYS A 42 0.03 -3.36 14.29
N ARG A 43 0.78 -2.27 14.11
CA ARG A 43 1.24 -1.85 12.78
C ARG A 43 2.10 -2.94 12.16
N GLY A 44 3.12 -3.42 12.87
CA GLY A 44 3.95 -4.53 12.39
C GLY A 44 3.11 -5.72 11.91
N GLU A 45 2.17 -6.20 12.72
CA GLU A 45 1.26 -7.30 12.35
C GLU A 45 0.45 -6.98 11.08
N PHE A 46 -0.13 -5.79 10.98
CA PHE A 46 -0.85 -5.36 9.77
C PHE A 46 0.05 -5.31 8.53
N LEU A 47 1.26 -4.80 8.68
CA LEU A 47 2.24 -4.66 7.60
C LEU A 47 2.78 -6.01 7.11
N PHE A 48 2.90 -7.00 8.01
CA PHE A 48 3.46 -8.32 7.69
C PHE A 48 2.43 -9.37 7.25
N THR A 49 1.14 -9.11 7.48
CA THR A 49 0.04 -10.04 7.11
C THR A 49 -0.34 -10.00 5.63
N GLY A 50 0.38 -9.26 4.78
CA GLY A 50 0.09 -9.15 3.36
C GLY A 50 -1.07 -8.20 3.02
N LYS A 51 -1.85 -7.78 4.02
CA LYS A 51 -2.98 -6.85 3.86
C LYS A 51 -2.60 -5.53 3.22
N ILE A 52 -1.38 -5.04 3.47
CA ILE A 52 -0.90 -3.81 2.85
C ILE A 52 -0.57 -3.99 1.36
N GLY A 53 -0.31 -5.21 0.88
CA GLY A 53 -0.15 -5.48 -0.55
C GLY A 53 -1.47 -5.51 -1.31
N GLU A 54 -2.60 -5.62 -0.61
CA GLU A 54 -3.96 -5.66 -1.17
C GLU A 54 -4.63 -4.27 -1.21
N THR A 55 -4.01 -3.23 -0.64
CA THR A 55 -4.56 -1.87 -0.65
C THR A 55 -4.43 -1.22 -2.02
N GLU A 56 -5.34 -0.28 -2.33
CA GLU A 56 -5.20 0.60 -3.49
C GLU A 56 -3.82 1.29 -3.48
N ARG A 57 -3.25 1.56 -4.66
CA ARG A 57 -1.86 2.06 -4.78
C ARG A 57 -1.66 3.41 -4.10
N ASP A 58 -2.64 4.31 -4.18
CA ASP A 58 -2.61 5.60 -3.49
C ASP A 58 -2.67 5.44 -1.96
N ASP A 59 -3.53 4.53 -1.48
CA ASP A 59 -3.66 4.19 -0.06
C ASP A 59 -2.39 3.50 0.48
N PHE A 60 -1.75 2.65 -0.32
CA PHE A 60 -0.45 2.04 -0.02
C PHE A 60 0.63 3.11 0.20
N LEU A 61 0.75 4.06 -0.72
CA LEU A 61 1.71 5.16 -0.61
C LEU A 61 1.40 6.04 0.60
N ALA A 62 0.14 6.37 0.84
CA ALA A 62 -0.27 7.11 2.02
C ALA A 62 0.10 6.38 3.32
N CYS A 63 -0.08 5.06 3.38
CA CYS A 63 0.39 4.23 4.49
C CYS A 63 1.90 4.31 4.65
N LEU A 64 2.68 4.15 3.57
CA LEU A 64 4.13 4.27 3.62
C LEU A 64 4.57 5.63 4.20
N TYR A 65 3.92 6.72 3.80
CA TYR A 65 4.24 8.06 4.30
C TYR A 65 3.87 8.27 5.77
N ALA A 66 2.87 7.57 6.30
CA ALA A 66 2.46 7.62 7.70
C ALA A 66 3.37 6.82 8.66
N LEU A 67 4.18 5.89 8.14
CA LEU A 67 5.06 5.05 8.93
C LEU A 67 6.35 5.73 9.36
N THR A 68 6.96 5.20 10.43
CA THR A 68 8.33 5.60 10.80
C THR A 68 9.33 5.22 9.70
N LYS A 69 10.52 5.83 9.73
CA LYS A 69 11.56 5.57 8.74
C LYS A 69 11.97 4.09 8.72
N GLU A 70 12.03 3.47 9.89
CA GLU A 70 12.41 2.08 10.09
C GLU A 70 11.30 1.13 9.59
N GLU A 71 10.04 1.42 9.94
CA GLU A 71 8.87 0.66 9.45
C GLU A 71 8.77 0.74 7.92
N ARG A 72 8.88 1.95 7.37
CA ARG A 72 8.87 2.19 5.92
C ARG A 72 9.99 1.41 5.22
N LYS A 73 11.22 1.46 5.73
CA LYS A 73 12.35 0.73 5.16
C LYS A 73 12.05 -0.78 5.07
N ARG A 74 11.55 -1.39 6.15
CA ARG A 74 11.23 -2.83 6.17
C ARG A 74 10.18 -3.22 5.15
N ILE A 75 9.15 -2.38 4.94
CA ILE A 75 8.12 -2.65 3.93
C ILE A 75 8.70 -2.50 2.53
N LEU A 76 9.46 -1.44 2.26
CA LEU A 76 10.06 -1.23 0.95
C LEU A 76 10.99 -2.37 0.56
N GLU A 77 11.71 -2.97 1.52
CA GLU A 77 12.54 -4.16 1.28
C GLU A 77 11.69 -5.41 1.02
N ARG A 78 10.65 -5.65 1.83
CA ARG A 78 9.80 -6.86 1.73
C ARG A 78 8.86 -6.85 0.53
N TYR A 79 8.35 -5.67 0.16
CA TYR A 79 7.38 -5.46 -0.91
C TYR A 79 7.99 -4.56 -1.98
N ALA A 80 9.27 -4.77 -2.31
CA ALA A 80 10.03 -3.93 -3.23
C ALA A 80 9.33 -3.75 -4.58
N ALA A 81 8.86 -4.86 -5.16
CA ALA A 81 8.18 -4.81 -6.44
C ALA A 81 6.82 -4.10 -6.36
N SER A 82 5.95 -4.48 -5.42
CA SER A 82 4.66 -3.79 -5.21
C SER A 82 4.84 -2.30 -4.93
N SER A 83 5.89 -1.94 -4.17
CA SER A 83 6.22 -0.55 -3.88
C SER A 83 6.59 0.22 -5.14
N LEU A 84 7.48 -0.33 -5.97
CA LEU A 84 7.84 0.29 -7.25
C LEU A 84 6.66 0.40 -8.20
N PHE A 85 5.80 -0.60 -8.22
CA PHE A 85 4.57 -0.57 -9.00
C PHE A 85 3.66 0.59 -8.59
N SER A 86 3.52 0.87 -7.29
CA SER A 86 2.77 2.05 -6.81
C SER A 86 3.37 3.38 -7.27
N TYR A 87 4.68 3.44 -7.49
CA TYR A 87 5.35 4.65 -8.00
C TYR A 87 5.23 4.85 -9.53
N LEU A 88 4.70 3.88 -10.28
CA LEU A 88 4.44 4.03 -11.73
C LEU A 88 3.21 4.89 -12.05
N GLU A 89 2.32 5.10 -11.09
CA GLU A 89 1.17 5.99 -11.27
C GLU A 89 1.55 7.47 -11.13
N MET A 90 0.87 8.30 -11.90
CA MET A 90 0.84 9.75 -11.69
C MET A 90 0.31 10.06 -10.27
N PRO A 91 0.87 11.03 -9.54
CA PRO A 91 1.97 11.95 -9.90
C PRO A 91 3.38 11.44 -9.54
N PHE A 92 3.53 10.19 -9.12
CA PHE A 92 4.73 9.71 -8.44
C PHE A 92 5.81 9.14 -9.36
N GLN A 93 5.59 9.14 -10.68
CA GLN A 93 6.54 8.65 -11.68
C GLN A 93 7.94 9.26 -11.57
N SER A 94 8.04 10.54 -11.19
CA SER A 94 9.33 11.21 -10.97
C SER A 94 10.16 10.58 -9.85
N LEU A 95 9.51 9.91 -8.89
CA LEU A 95 10.16 9.20 -7.79
C LEU A 95 10.46 7.74 -8.12
N PHE A 96 9.90 7.20 -9.21
CA PHE A 96 10.07 5.80 -9.58
C PHE A 96 11.54 5.43 -9.74
N ILE A 97 12.29 6.14 -10.60
CA ILE A 97 13.70 5.83 -10.89
C ILE A 97 14.54 5.87 -9.61
N LYS A 98 14.42 6.93 -8.83
CA LYS A 98 15.15 7.10 -7.55
C LYS A 98 14.81 6.02 -6.53
N THR A 99 13.59 5.48 -6.58
CA THR A 99 13.16 4.41 -5.68
C THR A 99 13.63 3.05 -6.22
N ALA A 100 13.59 2.84 -7.54
CA ALA A 100 14.08 1.64 -8.21
C ALA A 100 15.56 1.41 -7.94
N GLU A 101 16.40 2.45 -8.05
CA GLU A 101 17.83 2.38 -7.72
C GLU A 101 18.12 1.89 -6.30
N LYS A 102 17.20 2.12 -5.36
CA LYS A 102 17.36 1.67 -3.96
C LYS A 102 16.81 0.29 -3.72
N LEU A 103 15.78 -0.10 -4.47
CA LEU A 103 15.00 -1.31 -4.20
C LEU A 103 15.33 -2.48 -5.12
N TRP A 104 16.02 -2.25 -6.25
CA TRP A 104 16.28 -3.30 -7.25
C TRP A 104 16.94 -4.55 -6.67
N GLN A 105 17.83 -4.39 -5.68
CA GLN A 105 18.53 -5.50 -5.03
C GLN A 105 17.62 -6.43 -4.20
N TYR A 106 16.38 -6.00 -3.89
CA TYR A 106 15.40 -6.77 -3.14
C TYR A 106 14.31 -7.39 -4.04
N ILE A 107 14.45 -7.24 -5.36
CA ILE A 107 13.48 -7.74 -6.33
C ILE A 107 14.04 -9.04 -6.91
N ASP A 108 13.30 -10.13 -6.75
CA ASP A 108 13.63 -11.39 -7.42
C ASP A 108 13.28 -11.35 -8.90
N TYR A 109 13.73 -12.37 -9.63
CA TYR A 109 13.53 -12.46 -11.08
C TYR A 109 12.05 -12.44 -11.48
N ASP A 110 11.20 -13.17 -10.76
CA ASP A 110 9.77 -13.28 -11.06
C ASP A 110 9.05 -11.94 -10.85
N SER A 111 9.36 -11.26 -9.75
CA SER A 111 8.83 -9.93 -9.44
C SER A 111 9.32 -8.86 -10.42
N PHE A 112 10.58 -8.96 -10.87
CA PHE A 112 11.12 -8.09 -11.91
C PHE A 112 10.40 -8.30 -13.24
N HIS A 113 10.20 -9.56 -13.64
CA HIS A 113 9.47 -9.89 -14.86
C HIS A 113 8.03 -9.38 -14.82
N PHE A 114 7.34 -9.53 -13.69
CA PHE A 114 6.00 -8.97 -13.47
C PHE A 114 5.99 -7.44 -13.61
N LEU A 115 6.92 -6.74 -12.94
CA LEU A 115 7.07 -5.28 -13.07
C LEU A 115 7.28 -4.83 -14.51
N LEU A 116 8.09 -5.57 -15.28
CA LEU A 116 8.37 -5.24 -16.68
C LEU A 116 7.11 -5.37 -17.54
N ILE A 117 6.33 -6.43 -17.37
CA ILE A 117 5.05 -6.63 -18.06
C ILE A 117 4.10 -5.45 -17.78
N GLU A 118 4.00 -5.05 -16.51
CA GLU A 118 3.15 -3.94 -16.09
C GLU A 118 3.59 -2.60 -16.72
N ILE A 119 4.88 -2.28 -16.70
CA ILE A 119 5.43 -1.07 -17.32
C ILE A 119 5.14 -1.05 -18.83
N LEU A 120 5.33 -2.18 -19.51
CA LEU A 120 5.05 -2.30 -20.93
C LEU A 120 3.55 -2.14 -21.22
N SER A 121 2.69 -2.73 -20.37
CA SER A 121 1.23 -2.64 -20.51
C SER A 121 0.73 -1.20 -20.34
N LEU A 122 1.22 -0.48 -19.32
CA LEU A 122 0.92 0.95 -19.13
C LEU A 122 1.35 1.79 -20.33
N ASN A 123 2.51 1.51 -20.92
CA ASN A 123 2.99 2.20 -22.11
C ASN A 123 2.13 1.91 -23.35
N ILE A 124 1.69 0.67 -23.54
CA ILE A 124 0.82 0.27 -24.65
C ILE A 124 -0.55 0.93 -24.50
N ILE A 125 -1.13 0.92 -23.30
CA ILE A 125 -2.43 1.55 -23.02
C ILE A 125 -2.33 3.07 -23.18
N GLY A 126 -1.27 3.70 -22.65
CA GLY A 126 -1.03 5.13 -22.79
C GLY A 126 -0.90 5.56 -24.26
N LYS A 127 -0.17 4.79 -25.07
CA LYS A 127 -0.10 5.01 -26.53
C LYS A 127 -1.46 4.83 -27.20
N SER A 128 -2.20 3.77 -26.86
CA SER A 128 -3.52 3.50 -27.42
C SER A 128 -4.51 4.65 -27.14
N LEU A 129 -4.60 5.12 -25.89
CA LEU A 129 -5.48 6.23 -25.50
C LEU A 129 -5.08 7.58 -26.12
N MET A 130 -3.81 7.79 -26.45
CA MET A 130 -3.36 8.99 -27.18
C MET A 130 -3.69 8.92 -28.68
N HIS A 131 -3.92 7.73 -29.25
CA HIS A 131 -4.33 7.55 -30.64
C HIS A 131 -5.86 7.56 -30.84
N THR A 132 -6.65 7.41 -29.77
CA THR A 132 -8.13 7.45 -29.83
C THR A 132 -8.74 8.82 -29.52
N LYS A 133 -8.03 9.92 -29.83
CA LYS A 133 -8.66 11.25 -29.85
C LYS A 133 -9.35 11.49 -31.19
N PHE A 134 -10.61 11.05 -31.28
CA PHE A 134 -11.63 11.60 -32.19
C PHE A 134 -12.98 11.60 -31.49
#